data_AF-A0A2E3HT56-F1
#
_entry.id   AF-A0A2E3HT56-F1
#
_cell.length_a   1.000
_cell.length_b   1.000
_cell.length_c   1.000
_cell.angle_alpha   90.00
_cell.angle_beta   90.00
_cell.angle_gamma   90.00
#
_symmetry.space_group_name_H-M   'P 1'
#
loop_
_entity.id
_entity.type
_entity.pdbx_description
1 polymer ?
#
loop_
_entity_poly.entity_id
_entity_poly.type
_entity_poly.pdbx_seq_one_letter_code
_entity_poly.pdbx_strand_id
1 'polypeptide(L)'
;MDLKPEHNWGHNIAFGEEYYQNAVQLLRDIRDDAEILAEVAAKVADALRAGYTVYANITTGHMPTHELINGREGNPAFFEFTGADSCTPEQFDSMRAGDILLTNNVSEQVRAARDSGVYVVVFTTCYVNNRNAPHGKVNPSVNDWMPEDVASRVVDSHIPWHQGLVRAPEIPEMTICPGSSNGSCAIHWMITAEVAYALATEKTPDGNIGRQYTDILLQRIADVYSKDLLSLNTTAERIAERIISGGHYIVRSRNLGVESEASTVAQGLMLANAFPPRSIDEGGNKDTFLIAAVSSNDPQDITWAEEASANGNYVIGIGPTENRELRDRCHVYFDDRCHEPGGVISIPGCTDKVCPATGILNNIIMYMLTAQFVDEMCRRGAVPYFWMGGYRCGGGDYNEIMRPFFLERGY
;
A
#
# COMPACT_ATOMS: atom_id res chain seq x y z
N MET A 1 24.54 28.24 -8.73
CA MET A 1 23.38 28.63 -9.55
C MET A 1 22.32 29.00 -8.53
N ASP A 2 22.07 30.30 -8.35
CA ASP A 2 21.19 30.79 -7.28
C ASP A 2 19.73 30.43 -7.63
N LEU A 3 19.18 29.44 -6.90
CA LEU A 3 17.79 29.01 -7.01
C LEU A 3 16.89 30.16 -6.54
N LYS A 4 16.06 30.64 -7.46
CA LYS A 4 15.12 31.76 -7.35
C LYS A 4 13.76 31.31 -6.76
N PRO A 5 12.87 32.24 -6.34
CA PRO A 5 11.77 31.96 -5.41
C PRO A 5 10.74 30.97 -5.96
N GLU A 6 10.20 30.18 -5.03
CA GLU A 6 9.26 29.08 -5.18
C GLU A 6 8.18 29.35 -6.24
N HIS A 7 8.32 28.69 -7.38
CA HIS A 7 7.32 28.71 -8.43
C HIS A 7 6.27 27.64 -8.08
N ASN A 8 5.01 28.04 -7.96
CA ASN A 8 3.94 27.10 -7.62
C ASN A 8 3.36 26.36 -8.84
N TRP A 9 3.76 26.69 -10.08
CA TRP A 9 3.34 26.00 -11.31
C TRP A 9 1.82 25.79 -11.48
N GLY A 10 0.98 26.60 -10.83
CA GLY A 10 -0.48 26.45 -10.83
C GLY A 10 -1.05 25.56 -9.72
N HIS A 11 -0.23 25.13 -8.75
CA HIS A 11 -0.63 24.43 -7.54
C HIS A 11 -1.32 25.34 -6.55
N ASN A 12 -2.47 24.87 -6.05
CA ASN A 12 -3.23 25.50 -4.99
C ASN A 12 -3.21 24.68 -3.68
N ILE A 13 -2.60 23.49 -3.70
CA ILE A 13 -2.50 22.55 -2.58
C ILE A 13 -1.10 21.91 -2.61
N ALA A 14 -0.50 21.66 -1.44
CA ALA A 14 0.77 20.94 -1.35
C ALA A 14 0.56 19.44 -1.63
N PHE A 15 1.53 18.77 -2.26
CA PHE A 15 1.35 17.36 -2.65
C PHE A 15 1.14 16.41 -1.47
N GLY A 16 1.82 16.62 -0.35
CA GLY A 16 1.59 15.82 0.85
C GLY A 16 0.16 15.96 1.38
N GLU A 17 -0.42 17.16 1.25
CA GLU A 17 -1.80 17.41 1.62
C GLU A 17 -2.79 16.80 0.63
N GLU A 18 -2.55 16.92 -0.68
CA GLU A 18 -3.38 16.28 -1.70
C GLU A 18 -3.39 14.74 -1.53
N TYR A 19 -2.23 14.14 -1.28
CA TYR A 19 -2.15 12.70 -1.02
C TYR A 19 -2.94 12.31 0.24
N TYR A 20 -2.80 13.06 1.34
CA TYR A 20 -3.58 12.83 2.56
C TYR A 20 -5.09 12.87 2.29
N GLN A 21 -5.57 13.92 1.61
CA GLN A 21 -7.00 14.09 1.33
C GLN A 21 -7.54 12.94 0.47
N ASN A 22 -6.81 12.55 -0.57
CA ASN A 22 -7.22 11.50 -1.48
C ASN A 22 -7.11 10.09 -0.86
N ALA A 23 -6.11 9.83 -0.02
CA ALA A 23 -6.01 8.57 0.73
C ALA A 23 -7.13 8.45 1.78
N VAL A 24 -7.47 9.54 2.47
CA VAL A 24 -8.62 9.60 3.39
C VAL A 24 -9.93 9.36 2.63
N GLN A 25 -10.11 9.96 1.45
CA GLN A 25 -11.31 9.76 0.65
C GLN A 25 -11.43 8.30 0.19
N LEU A 26 -10.35 7.71 -0.31
CA LEU A 26 -10.31 6.29 -0.68
C LEU A 26 -10.77 5.38 0.47
N LEU A 27 -10.26 5.60 1.69
CA LEU A 27 -10.66 4.82 2.86
C LEU A 27 -12.12 5.08 3.27
N ARG A 28 -12.64 6.29 3.09
CA ARG A 28 -14.06 6.60 3.34
C ARG A 28 -14.99 5.88 2.36
N ASP A 29 -14.65 5.87 1.08
CA ASP A 29 -15.45 5.17 0.07
C ASP A 29 -15.51 3.67 0.37
N ILE A 30 -14.38 3.06 0.74
CA ILE A 30 -14.31 1.66 1.17
C ILE A 30 -15.10 1.41 2.47
N ARG A 31 -15.01 2.33 3.43
CA ARG A 31 -15.75 2.26 4.70
C ARG A 31 -17.26 2.25 4.45
N ASP A 32 -17.74 3.05 3.51
CA ASP A 32 -19.16 3.18 3.20
C ASP A 32 -19.72 1.92 2.51
N ASP A 33 -18.85 1.11 1.89
CA ASP A 33 -19.17 -0.21 1.33
C ASP A 33 -19.21 -1.35 2.37
N ALA A 34 -19.10 -1.07 3.66
CA ALA A 34 -19.00 -2.12 4.68
C ALA A 34 -20.17 -3.11 4.72
N GLU A 35 -21.38 -2.72 4.29
CA GLU A 35 -22.50 -3.67 4.16
C GLU A 35 -22.26 -4.69 3.04
N ILE A 36 -21.70 -4.26 1.90
CA ILE A 36 -21.30 -5.14 0.79
C ILE A 36 -20.19 -6.09 1.27
N LEU A 37 -19.22 -5.58 2.03
CA LEU A 37 -18.15 -6.40 2.57
C LEU A 37 -18.65 -7.40 3.62
N ALA A 38 -19.68 -7.04 4.39
CA ALA A 38 -20.33 -7.93 5.34
C ALA A 38 -21.04 -9.10 4.65
N GLU A 39 -21.66 -8.88 3.48
CA GLU A 39 -22.24 -9.98 2.67
C GLU A 39 -21.17 -11.00 2.28
N VAL A 40 -20.00 -10.53 1.86
CA VAL A 40 -18.84 -11.39 1.54
C VAL A 40 -18.35 -12.09 2.79
N ALA A 41 -18.15 -11.37 3.89
CA ALA A 41 -17.71 -11.93 5.16
C ALA A 41 -18.68 -13.00 5.70
N ALA A 42 -19.99 -12.84 5.51
CA ALA A 42 -20.99 -13.82 5.91
C ALA A 42 -20.81 -15.14 5.13
N LYS A 43 -20.61 -15.06 3.81
CA LYS A 43 -20.28 -16.24 2.99
C LYS A 43 -19.00 -16.92 3.44
N VAL A 44 -17.98 -16.13 3.76
CA VAL A 44 -16.69 -16.61 4.26
C VAL A 44 -16.85 -17.34 5.61
N ALA A 45 -17.56 -16.74 6.57
CA ALA A 45 -17.80 -17.36 7.86
C ALA A 45 -18.60 -18.67 7.74
N ASP A 46 -19.61 -18.71 6.87
CA ASP A 46 -20.42 -19.92 6.63
C ASP A 46 -19.58 -21.03 5.99
N ALA A 47 -18.73 -20.71 5.02
CA ALA A 47 -17.81 -21.67 4.39
C ALA A 47 -16.84 -22.27 5.42
N LEU A 48 -16.22 -21.43 6.25
CA LEU A 48 -15.29 -21.87 7.30
C LEU A 48 -16.00 -22.76 8.35
N ARG A 49 -17.21 -22.40 8.79
CA ARG A 49 -18.01 -23.23 9.71
C ARG A 49 -18.37 -24.59 9.11
N ALA A 50 -18.57 -24.66 7.81
CA ALA A 50 -18.86 -25.90 7.08
C ALA A 50 -17.60 -26.71 6.72
N GLY A 51 -16.40 -26.23 7.06
CA GLY A 51 -15.13 -26.92 6.82
C GLY A 51 -14.60 -26.78 5.39
N TYR A 52 -14.98 -25.71 4.69
CA TYR A 52 -14.42 -25.33 3.39
C TYR A 52 -13.22 -24.38 3.55
N THR A 53 -12.42 -24.28 2.49
CA THR A 53 -11.23 -23.43 2.47
C THR A 53 -11.54 -22.08 1.85
N VAL A 54 -10.89 -21.02 2.36
CA VAL A 54 -10.97 -19.67 1.83
C VAL A 54 -9.58 -19.30 1.35
N TYR A 55 -9.41 -19.13 0.04
CA TYR A 55 -8.14 -18.75 -0.59
C TYR A 55 -8.08 -17.24 -0.80
N ALA A 56 -6.92 -16.63 -0.59
CA ALA A 56 -6.67 -15.20 -0.80
C ALA A 56 -5.50 -14.97 -1.76
N ASN A 57 -5.82 -14.36 -2.91
CA ASN A 57 -4.91 -13.99 -3.99
C ASN A 57 -5.24 -12.59 -4.53
N ILE A 58 -5.19 -11.58 -3.66
CA ILE A 58 -5.44 -10.18 -4.02
C ILE A 58 -4.10 -9.53 -4.36
N THR A 59 -3.30 -10.21 -5.20
CA THR A 59 -1.86 -9.92 -5.38
C THR A 59 -1.47 -9.57 -6.82
N THR A 60 -2.38 -9.66 -7.80
CA THR A 60 -2.08 -9.33 -9.21
C THR A 60 -1.63 -7.88 -9.37
N GLY A 61 -0.44 -7.69 -9.92
CA GLY A 61 0.08 -6.38 -10.30
C GLY A 61 0.77 -5.65 -9.17
N HIS A 62 1.74 -6.27 -8.49
CA HIS A 62 2.49 -5.61 -7.40
C HIS A 62 1.58 -5.06 -6.29
N MET A 63 0.59 -5.85 -5.90
CA MET A 63 -0.27 -5.58 -4.75
C MET A 63 0.42 -6.08 -3.47
N PRO A 64 -0.02 -5.66 -2.25
CA PRO A 64 0.78 -5.70 -1.02
C PRO A 64 0.86 -7.11 -0.41
N THR A 65 1.54 -8.01 -1.11
CA THR A 65 1.71 -9.44 -0.81
C THR A 65 2.08 -9.66 0.66
N HIS A 66 3.05 -8.91 1.15
CA HIS A 66 3.60 -9.05 2.49
C HIS A 66 2.65 -8.64 3.63
N GLU A 67 1.64 -7.83 3.34
CA GLU A 67 0.59 -7.53 4.32
C GLU A 67 -0.47 -8.64 4.38
N LEU A 68 -0.62 -9.43 3.31
CA LEU A 68 -1.66 -10.46 3.20
C LEU A 68 -1.21 -11.86 3.64
N ILE A 69 0.10 -12.08 3.80
CA ILE A 69 0.64 -13.40 4.18
C ILE A 69 0.08 -13.87 5.54
N ASN A 70 -0.16 -15.18 5.68
CA ASN A 70 -0.64 -15.77 6.94
C ASN A 70 0.30 -15.52 8.13
N GLY A 71 1.61 -15.41 7.89
CA GLY A 71 2.62 -15.15 8.93
C GLY A 71 2.73 -13.68 9.37
N ARG A 72 1.90 -12.78 8.82
CA ARG A 72 1.87 -11.38 9.23
C ARG A 72 1.40 -11.27 10.68
N GLU A 73 2.19 -10.60 11.53
CA GLU A 73 1.81 -10.35 12.92
C GLU A 73 0.42 -9.69 12.97
N GLY A 74 -0.48 -10.26 13.79
CA GLY A 74 -1.87 -9.81 13.89
C GLY A 74 -2.86 -10.41 12.89
N ASN A 75 -2.38 -11.22 11.93
CA ASN A 75 -3.24 -11.96 11.02
C ASN A 75 -3.77 -13.23 11.72
N PRO A 76 -5.11 -13.40 11.85
CA PRO A 76 -5.68 -14.63 12.41
C PRO A 76 -5.60 -15.82 11.45
N ALA A 77 -5.11 -15.62 10.22
CA ALA A 77 -4.83 -16.66 9.23
C ALA A 77 -6.06 -17.50 8.80
N PHE A 78 -7.25 -16.88 8.78
CA PHE A 78 -8.47 -17.55 8.28
C PHE A 78 -8.47 -17.78 6.77
N PHE A 79 -7.69 -17.02 6.00
CA PHE A 79 -7.63 -17.12 4.55
C PHE A 79 -6.26 -17.66 4.14
N GLU A 80 -6.22 -18.73 3.35
CA GLU A 80 -5.00 -19.31 2.82
C GLU A 80 -4.40 -18.38 1.78
N PHE A 81 -3.24 -17.78 2.10
CA PHE A 81 -2.52 -16.93 1.16
C PHE A 81 -1.86 -17.78 0.08
N THR A 82 -2.17 -17.50 -1.18
CA THR A 82 -1.73 -18.36 -2.29
C THR A 82 -0.49 -17.87 -3.05
N GLY A 83 0.11 -16.75 -2.64
CA GLY A 83 1.34 -16.25 -3.25
C GLY A 83 1.17 -14.93 -4.01
N ALA A 84 2.26 -14.52 -4.66
CA ALA A 84 2.30 -13.31 -5.46
C ALA A 84 1.65 -13.52 -6.84
N ASP A 85 1.02 -12.46 -7.35
CA ASP A 85 0.33 -12.32 -8.65
C ASP A 85 -0.85 -13.26 -8.96
N SER A 86 -0.69 -14.58 -8.85
CA SER A 86 -1.73 -15.56 -9.22
C SER A 86 -1.59 -16.87 -8.46
N CYS A 87 -2.71 -17.56 -8.22
CA CYS A 87 -2.67 -18.94 -7.75
C CYS A 87 -1.95 -19.86 -8.77
N THR A 88 -1.22 -20.86 -8.29
CA THR A 88 -0.61 -21.90 -9.12
C THR A 88 -1.68 -22.86 -9.66
N PRO A 89 -1.39 -23.62 -10.74
CA PRO A 89 -2.29 -24.66 -11.23
C PRO A 89 -2.68 -25.66 -10.13
N GLU A 90 -1.73 -26.09 -9.30
CA GLU A 90 -1.97 -27.04 -8.20
C GLU A 90 -2.92 -26.48 -7.14
N GLN A 91 -2.84 -25.18 -6.87
CA GLN A 91 -3.75 -24.49 -5.95
C GLN A 91 -5.16 -24.39 -6.53
N PHE A 92 -5.30 -24.16 -7.84
CA PHE A 92 -6.62 -24.22 -8.49
C PHE A 92 -7.19 -25.65 -8.47
N ASP A 93 -6.36 -26.66 -8.74
CA ASP A 93 -6.76 -28.07 -8.72
C ASP A 93 -7.18 -28.56 -7.33
N SER A 94 -6.69 -27.92 -6.26
CA SER A 94 -7.11 -28.23 -4.89
C SER A 94 -8.42 -27.58 -4.47
N MET A 95 -8.92 -26.59 -5.21
CA MET A 95 -10.20 -25.93 -4.91
C MET A 95 -11.38 -26.85 -5.24
N ARG A 96 -12.40 -26.83 -4.39
CA ARG A 96 -13.63 -27.61 -4.57
C ARG A 96 -14.89 -26.77 -4.37
N ALA A 97 -16.02 -27.30 -4.85
CA ALA A 97 -17.32 -26.67 -4.64
C ALA A 97 -17.57 -26.40 -3.15
N GLY A 98 -17.95 -25.16 -2.83
CA GLY A 98 -18.12 -24.66 -1.46
C GLY A 98 -16.93 -23.86 -0.91
N ASP A 99 -15.74 -23.99 -1.51
CA ASP A 99 -14.61 -23.11 -1.19
C ASP A 99 -14.87 -21.68 -1.70
N ILE A 100 -14.07 -20.74 -1.19
CA ILE A 100 -14.11 -19.33 -1.59
C ILE A 100 -12.74 -18.90 -2.12
N LEU A 101 -12.73 -18.10 -3.19
CA LEU A 101 -11.54 -17.44 -3.70
C LEU A 101 -11.73 -15.93 -3.66
N LEU A 102 -10.94 -15.23 -2.84
CA LEU A 102 -10.79 -13.78 -2.85
C LEU A 102 -9.62 -13.43 -3.78
N THR A 103 -9.87 -12.76 -4.90
CA THR A 103 -8.82 -12.45 -5.87
C THR A 103 -9.02 -11.10 -6.54
N ASN A 104 -8.00 -10.56 -7.19
CA ASN A 104 -8.11 -9.44 -8.13
C ASN A 104 -7.75 -9.86 -9.57
N ASN A 105 -7.61 -11.17 -9.83
CA ASN A 105 -7.21 -11.72 -11.12
C ASN A 105 -8.42 -12.03 -12.01
N VAL A 106 -8.27 -11.81 -13.31
CA VAL A 106 -9.23 -12.23 -14.36
C VAL A 106 -8.53 -13.19 -15.30
N SER A 107 -8.86 -14.49 -15.18
CA SER A 107 -8.27 -15.57 -15.98
C SER A 107 -9.26 -16.71 -16.27
N GLU A 108 -8.87 -17.61 -17.17
CA GLU A 108 -9.62 -18.84 -17.46
C GLU A 108 -9.73 -19.76 -16.23
N GLN A 109 -8.68 -19.85 -15.43
CA GLN A 109 -8.65 -20.65 -14.21
C GLN A 109 -9.57 -20.10 -13.13
N VAL A 110 -9.62 -18.78 -12.95
CA VAL A 110 -10.56 -18.12 -12.02
C VAL A 110 -12.01 -18.41 -12.45
N ARG A 111 -12.31 -18.28 -13.74
CA ARG A 111 -13.63 -18.61 -14.28
C ARG A 111 -13.98 -20.09 -14.10
N ALA A 112 -13.03 -20.99 -14.38
CA ALA A 112 -13.23 -22.43 -14.24
C ALA A 112 -13.48 -22.84 -12.78
N ALA A 113 -12.78 -22.21 -11.82
CA ALA A 113 -13.02 -22.41 -10.39
C ALA A 113 -14.45 -22.00 -10.02
N ARG A 114 -14.90 -20.81 -10.47
CA ARG A 114 -16.30 -20.37 -10.29
C ARG A 114 -17.30 -21.38 -10.86
N ASP A 115 -17.11 -21.76 -12.12
CA ASP A 115 -18.01 -22.64 -12.84
C ASP A 115 -18.06 -24.06 -12.22
N SER A 116 -17.01 -24.44 -11.46
CA SER A 116 -16.93 -25.68 -10.68
C SER A 116 -17.53 -25.59 -9.27
N GLY A 117 -18.11 -24.44 -8.90
CA GLY A 117 -18.83 -24.23 -7.63
C GLY A 117 -18.03 -23.56 -6.52
N VAL A 118 -16.84 -23.02 -6.80
CA VAL A 118 -16.13 -22.10 -5.89
C VAL A 118 -16.84 -20.75 -5.92
N TYR A 119 -17.06 -20.14 -4.75
CA TYR A 119 -17.59 -18.78 -4.71
C TYR A 119 -16.44 -17.78 -4.89
N VAL A 120 -16.37 -17.18 -6.08
CA VAL A 120 -15.27 -16.30 -6.48
C VAL A 120 -15.64 -14.84 -6.23
N VAL A 121 -14.85 -14.15 -5.42
CA VAL A 121 -14.97 -12.71 -5.18
C VAL A 121 -13.81 -12.00 -5.86
N VAL A 122 -14.12 -11.20 -6.88
CA VAL A 122 -13.11 -10.40 -7.59
C VAL A 122 -13.12 -8.96 -7.09
N PHE A 123 -11.95 -8.49 -6.66
CA PHE A 123 -11.69 -7.14 -6.23
C PHE A 123 -11.25 -6.37 -7.47
N THR A 124 -11.93 -5.29 -7.82
CA THR A 124 -11.44 -4.41 -8.88
C THR A 124 -10.06 -3.85 -8.49
N THR A 125 -9.19 -3.61 -9.47
CA THR A 125 -7.89 -2.98 -9.27
C THR A 125 -7.49 -2.23 -10.53
N CYS A 126 -6.58 -1.26 -10.43
CA CYS A 126 -6.03 -0.55 -11.58
C CYS A 126 -5.28 -1.47 -12.56
N TYR A 127 -4.70 -2.57 -12.07
CA TYR A 127 -3.87 -3.49 -12.87
C TYR A 127 -4.65 -4.42 -13.81
N VAL A 128 -5.96 -4.55 -13.61
CA VAL A 128 -6.83 -5.44 -14.37
C VAL A 128 -7.98 -4.62 -14.93
N ASN A 129 -8.21 -4.74 -16.23
CA ASN A 129 -9.25 -3.98 -16.90
C ASN A 129 -10.61 -4.26 -16.26
N ASN A 130 -11.35 -3.20 -15.98
CA ASN A 130 -12.62 -3.27 -15.27
C ASN A 130 -13.50 -2.08 -15.64
N ARG A 131 -14.77 -2.10 -15.20
CA ARG A 131 -15.78 -1.09 -15.53
C ARG A 131 -15.41 0.36 -15.15
N ASN A 132 -14.49 0.57 -14.21
CA ASN A 132 -14.06 1.89 -13.75
C ASN A 132 -12.92 2.46 -14.61
N ALA A 133 -12.30 1.65 -15.46
CA ALA A 133 -11.28 2.08 -16.39
C ALA A 133 -11.91 2.63 -17.70
N PRO A 134 -11.44 3.78 -18.22
CA PRO A 134 -11.88 4.24 -19.53
C PRO A 134 -11.47 3.26 -20.63
N HIS A 135 -12.34 3.09 -21.62
CA HIS A 135 -12.14 2.15 -22.72
C HIS A 135 -10.78 2.36 -23.42
N GLY A 136 -10.00 1.28 -23.54
CA GLY A 136 -8.69 1.27 -24.21
C GLY A 136 -7.57 1.99 -23.45
N LYS A 137 -7.73 2.25 -22.14
CA LYS A 137 -6.65 2.82 -21.30
C LYS A 137 -5.89 1.78 -20.50
N VAL A 138 -6.52 0.67 -20.18
CA VAL A 138 -5.92 -0.49 -19.51
C VAL A 138 -5.85 -1.62 -20.52
N ASN A 139 -4.76 -2.39 -20.49
CA ASN A 139 -4.56 -3.54 -21.36
C ASN A 139 -5.70 -4.56 -21.15
N PRO A 140 -6.24 -5.15 -22.22
CA PRO A 140 -7.33 -6.10 -22.09
C PRO A 140 -6.87 -7.34 -21.31
N SER A 141 -7.77 -7.84 -20.48
CA SER A 141 -7.65 -9.15 -19.85
C SER A 141 -7.77 -10.27 -20.90
N VAL A 142 -7.50 -11.52 -20.51
CA VAL A 142 -7.74 -12.67 -21.38
C VAL A 142 -9.18 -12.67 -21.91
N ASN A 143 -9.35 -12.95 -23.20
CA ASN A 143 -10.65 -12.98 -23.89
C ASN A 143 -11.47 -11.67 -23.77
N ASP A 144 -10.83 -10.53 -23.50
CA ASP A 144 -11.47 -9.24 -23.22
C ASP A 144 -12.45 -9.28 -22.03
N TRP A 145 -12.28 -10.25 -21.12
CA TRP A 145 -13.17 -10.40 -19.97
C TRP A 145 -12.99 -9.29 -18.93
N MET A 146 -14.10 -8.96 -18.28
CA MET A 146 -14.18 -8.09 -17.13
C MET A 146 -14.31 -8.92 -15.84
N PRO A 147 -14.08 -8.34 -14.66
CA PRO A 147 -14.30 -9.02 -13.37
C PRO A 147 -15.64 -9.74 -13.28
N GLU A 148 -16.72 -9.13 -13.79
CA GLU A 148 -18.06 -9.70 -13.81
C GLU A 148 -18.18 -11.01 -14.61
N ASP A 149 -17.31 -11.23 -15.61
CA ASP A 149 -17.35 -12.43 -16.45
C ASP A 149 -16.80 -13.68 -15.74
N VAL A 150 -15.98 -13.49 -14.70
CA VAL A 150 -15.30 -14.57 -13.98
C VAL A 150 -15.69 -14.68 -12.50
N ALA A 151 -16.32 -13.64 -11.93
CA ALA A 151 -16.68 -13.59 -10.51
C ALA A 151 -18.07 -14.17 -10.24
N SER A 152 -18.28 -14.61 -8.99
CA SER A 152 -19.61 -14.72 -8.35
C SER A 152 -20.05 -13.37 -7.77
N ARG A 153 -19.08 -12.57 -7.29
CA ARG A 153 -19.29 -11.23 -6.73
C ARG A 153 -18.11 -10.34 -7.07
N VAL A 154 -18.40 -9.12 -7.54
CA VAL A 154 -17.37 -8.08 -7.71
C VAL A 154 -17.45 -7.10 -6.54
N VAL A 155 -16.30 -6.79 -5.94
CA VAL A 155 -16.11 -5.76 -4.92
C VAL A 155 -15.32 -4.61 -5.53
N ASP A 156 -15.85 -3.39 -5.40
CA ASP A 156 -15.13 -2.20 -5.83
C ASP A 156 -14.03 -1.86 -4.83
N SER A 157 -12.81 -1.60 -5.29
CA SER A 157 -11.71 -1.20 -4.42
C SER A 157 -11.59 0.31 -4.28
N HIS A 158 -12.34 1.06 -5.10
CA HIS A 158 -12.25 2.53 -5.24
C HIS A 158 -10.86 3.04 -5.63
N ILE A 159 -9.91 2.12 -5.91
CA ILE A 159 -8.58 2.47 -6.41
C ILE A 159 -8.77 3.09 -7.79
N PRO A 160 -8.32 4.34 -8.02
CA PRO A 160 -8.47 4.96 -9.32
C PRO A 160 -7.75 4.13 -10.38
N TRP A 161 -8.31 4.04 -11.59
CA TRP A 161 -7.71 3.23 -12.67
C TRP A 161 -6.29 3.70 -13.04
N HIS A 162 -5.95 4.97 -12.79
CA HIS A 162 -4.62 5.53 -12.99
C HIS A 162 -3.69 5.36 -11.77
N GLN A 163 -4.21 4.80 -10.67
CA GLN A 163 -3.55 4.43 -9.40
C GLN A 163 -3.04 5.58 -8.53
N GLY A 164 -2.41 6.60 -9.12
CA GLY A 164 -1.83 7.71 -8.39
C GLY A 164 -2.90 8.58 -7.71
N LEU A 165 -2.56 9.13 -6.55
CA LEU A 165 -3.43 9.96 -5.71
C LEU A 165 -3.02 11.43 -5.70
N VAL A 166 -1.98 11.83 -6.43
CA VAL A 166 -1.50 13.21 -6.49
C VAL A 166 -1.38 13.66 -7.93
N ARG A 167 -1.80 14.89 -8.21
CA ARG A 167 -1.66 15.47 -9.54
C ARG A 167 -0.47 16.42 -9.58
N ALA A 168 0.57 16.05 -10.32
CA ALA A 168 1.70 16.94 -10.59
C ALA A 168 1.61 17.54 -12.03
N PRO A 169 1.31 18.84 -12.21
CA PRO A 169 1.43 19.62 -13.44
C PRO A 169 2.76 19.46 -14.17
N GLU A 170 3.84 19.26 -13.43
CA GLU A 170 5.18 19.01 -13.97
C GLU A 170 5.30 17.64 -14.63
N ILE A 171 4.36 16.73 -14.34
CA ILE A 171 4.27 15.35 -14.86
C ILE A 171 2.84 15.14 -15.39
N PRO A 172 2.41 15.89 -16.43
CA PRO A 172 1.01 15.95 -16.86
C PRO A 172 0.46 14.64 -17.44
N GLU A 173 1.32 13.68 -17.80
CA GLU A 173 0.96 12.38 -18.37
C GLU A 173 0.37 11.38 -17.35
N MET A 174 0.55 11.63 -16.05
CA MET A 174 0.09 10.74 -14.98
C MET A 174 -0.15 11.46 -13.64
N THR A 175 -0.97 10.86 -12.81
CA THR A 175 -0.95 11.12 -11.36
C THR A 175 0.16 10.30 -10.71
N ILE A 176 0.76 10.81 -9.64
CA ILE A 176 1.84 10.16 -8.91
C ILE A 176 1.37 9.66 -7.53
N CYS A 177 2.22 8.87 -6.85
CA CYS A 177 2.00 8.32 -5.50
C CYS A 177 0.78 7.38 -5.41
N PRO A 178 0.98 6.04 -5.43
CA PRO A 178 -0.11 5.08 -5.56
C PRO A 178 -1.00 4.97 -4.31
N GLY A 179 -2.27 4.60 -4.53
CA GLY A 179 -3.23 4.25 -3.47
C GLY A 179 -3.61 2.77 -3.36
N SER A 180 -3.11 1.93 -4.28
CA SER A 180 -3.64 0.56 -4.49
C SER A 180 -3.56 -0.32 -3.24
N SER A 181 -2.44 -0.28 -2.55
CA SER A 181 -2.21 -1.12 -1.37
C SER A 181 -3.04 -0.71 -0.18
N ASN A 182 -3.30 0.60 -0.03
CA ASN A 182 -4.20 1.10 1.02
C ASN A 182 -5.62 0.56 0.82
N GLY A 183 -6.10 0.58 -0.43
CA GLY A 183 -7.45 0.14 -0.76
C GLY A 183 -7.64 -1.37 -0.56
N SER A 184 -6.79 -2.19 -1.18
CA SER A 184 -6.95 -3.64 -1.11
C SER A 184 -6.66 -4.22 0.29
N CYS A 185 -5.68 -3.68 1.03
CA CYS A 185 -5.47 -4.10 2.41
C CYS A 185 -6.64 -3.70 3.31
N ALA A 186 -7.21 -2.50 3.14
CA ALA A 186 -8.35 -2.09 3.95
C ALA A 186 -9.53 -3.05 3.78
N ILE A 187 -9.88 -3.39 2.54
CA ILE A 187 -10.97 -4.35 2.26
C ILE A 187 -10.66 -5.73 2.84
N HIS A 188 -9.44 -6.22 2.64
CA HIS A 188 -9.02 -7.51 3.20
C HIS A 188 -9.20 -7.54 4.73
N TRP A 189 -8.69 -6.53 5.43
CA TRP A 189 -8.78 -6.48 6.89
C TRP A 189 -10.20 -6.24 7.40
N MET A 190 -11.04 -5.48 6.68
CA MET A 190 -12.45 -5.34 7.02
C MET A 190 -13.18 -6.69 6.96
N ILE A 191 -12.97 -7.47 5.89
CA ILE A 191 -13.56 -8.82 5.75
C ILE A 191 -13.00 -9.75 6.84
N THR A 192 -11.69 -9.74 7.08
CA THR A 192 -11.04 -10.54 8.13
C THR A 192 -11.63 -10.22 9.51
N ALA A 193 -11.84 -8.95 9.83
CA ALA A 193 -12.37 -8.51 11.12
C ALA A 193 -13.81 -9.00 11.33
N GLU A 194 -14.67 -8.87 10.33
CA GLU A 194 -16.05 -9.39 10.35
C GLU A 194 -16.07 -10.91 10.53
N VAL A 195 -15.25 -11.64 9.77
CA VAL A 195 -15.16 -13.11 9.85
C VAL A 195 -14.68 -13.54 11.23
N ALA A 196 -13.60 -12.94 11.73
CA ALA A 196 -13.04 -13.24 13.05
C ALA A 196 -14.10 -13.08 14.15
N TYR A 197 -14.83 -11.97 14.12
CA TYR A 197 -15.87 -11.68 15.10
C TYR A 197 -17.07 -12.63 14.98
N ALA A 198 -17.51 -12.93 13.76
CA ALA A 198 -18.59 -13.87 13.49
C ALA A 198 -18.26 -15.29 13.95
N LEU A 199 -17.03 -15.77 13.75
CA LEU A 199 -16.59 -17.09 14.21
C LEU A 199 -16.53 -17.15 15.74
N ALA A 200 -16.12 -16.07 16.41
CA ALA A 200 -16.03 -16.01 17.87
C ALA A 200 -17.39 -15.84 18.59
N THR A 201 -18.40 -15.30 17.91
CA THR A 201 -19.69 -14.91 18.54
C THR A 201 -20.91 -15.60 17.96
N GLU A 202 -20.75 -16.38 16.90
CA GLU A 202 -21.83 -16.99 16.10
C GLU A 202 -22.80 -15.97 15.46
N LYS A 203 -22.48 -14.67 15.52
CA LYS A 203 -23.27 -13.63 14.86
C LYS A 203 -23.02 -13.64 13.35
N THR A 204 -24.01 -13.14 12.62
CA THR A 204 -23.88 -12.83 11.19
C THR A 204 -23.16 -11.49 11.04
N PRO A 205 -22.15 -11.38 10.15
CA PRO A 205 -21.55 -10.10 9.78
C PRO A 205 -22.59 -9.07 9.34
N ASP A 206 -22.44 -7.84 9.82
CA ASP A 206 -23.32 -6.69 9.51
C ASP A 206 -22.56 -5.41 9.11
N GLY A 207 -21.23 -5.51 9.01
CA GLY A 207 -20.34 -4.45 8.57
C GLY A 207 -19.87 -3.54 9.69
N ASN A 208 -20.36 -3.69 10.92
CA ASN A 208 -19.97 -2.83 12.03
C ASN A 208 -18.52 -3.03 12.47
N ILE A 209 -18.02 -4.27 12.46
CA ILE A 209 -16.65 -4.59 12.86
C ILE A 209 -15.66 -4.16 11.76
N GLY A 210 -16.04 -4.35 10.50
CA GLY A 210 -15.30 -3.82 9.35
C GLY A 210 -15.23 -2.29 9.38
N ARG A 211 -16.36 -1.60 9.61
CA ARG A 211 -16.37 -0.13 9.77
C ARG A 211 -15.47 0.33 10.91
N GLN A 212 -15.49 -0.37 12.04
CA GLN A 212 -14.62 -0.06 13.17
C GLN A 212 -13.13 -0.07 12.78
N TYR A 213 -12.69 -1.04 11.97
CA TYR A 213 -11.31 -1.09 11.49
C TYR A 213 -10.93 0.19 10.72
N THR A 214 -11.74 0.57 9.75
CA THR A 214 -11.45 1.75 8.91
C THR A 214 -11.66 3.07 9.67
N ASP A 215 -12.60 3.14 10.61
CA ASP A 215 -12.76 4.28 11.52
C ASP A 215 -11.48 4.53 12.34
N ILE A 216 -10.82 3.47 12.80
CA ILE A 216 -9.54 3.57 13.52
C ILE A 216 -8.43 4.07 12.58
N LEU A 217 -8.34 3.56 11.35
CA LEU A 217 -7.38 4.06 10.35
C LEU A 217 -7.58 5.55 10.11
N LEU A 218 -8.81 5.97 9.81
CA LEU A 218 -9.16 7.37 9.53
C LEU A 218 -8.83 8.29 10.70
N GLN A 219 -9.15 7.87 11.93
CA GLN A 219 -8.80 8.64 13.13
C GLN A 219 -7.29 8.80 13.29
N ARG A 220 -6.52 7.72 13.11
CA ARG A 220 -5.05 7.75 13.27
C ARG A 220 -4.39 8.59 12.18
N ILE A 221 -4.84 8.49 10.93
CA ILE A 221 -4.34 9.31 9.81
C ILE A 221 -4.64 10.80 10.06
N ALA A 222 -5.82 11.13 10.58
CA ALA A 222 -6.16 12.50 10.98
C ALA A 222 -5.27 13.01 12.13
N ASP A 223 -4.95 12.14 13.10
CA ASP A 223 -4.03 12.45 14.20
C ASP A 223 -2.61 12.71 13.70
N VAL A 224 -2.08 11.87 12.80
CA VAL A 224 -0.79 12.08 12.13
C VAL A 224 -0.80 13.43 11.42
N TYR A 225 -1.78 13.66 10.55
CA TYR A 225 -1.85 14.90 9.78
C TYR A 225 -1.93 16.14 10.69
N SER A 226 -2.82 16.15 11.68
CA SER A 226 -2.99 17.32 12.55
C SER A 226 -1.79 17.58 13.48
N LYS A 227 -1.06 16.55 13.90
CA LYS A 227 0.03 16.67 14.90
C LYS A 227 1.42 16.76 14.27
N ASP A 228 1.63 16.10 13.14
CA ASP A 228 2.97 15.90 12.57
C ASP A 228 3.21 16.67 11.26
N LEU A 229 2.21 17.37 10.69
CA LEU A 229 2.33 18.06 9.39
C LEU A 229 3.54 19.01 9.31
N LEU A 230 3.81 19.79 10.35
CA LEU A 230 4.99 20.66 10.37
C LEU A 230 6.30 19.86 10.29
N SER A 231 6.39 18.76 11.03
CA SER A 231 7.55 17.87 10.99
C SER A 231 7.68 17.23 9.61
N LEU A 232 6.57 16.77 9.03
CA LEU A 232 6.54 16.17 7.70
C LEU A 232 7.05 17.15 6.64
N ASN A 233 6.58 18.39 6.65
CA ASN A 233 7.01 19.43 5.69
C ASN A 233 8.50 19.77 5.87
N THR A 234 8.97 19.91 7.11
CA THR A 234 10.38 20.21 7.40
C THR A 234 11.29 19.04 6.98
N THR A 235 10.86 17.81 7.23
CA THR A 235 11.57 16.60 6.80
C THR A 235 11.59 16.51 5.28
N ALA A 236 10.47 16.78 4.60
CA ALA A 236 10.34 16.75 3.15
C ALA A 236 11.30 17.73 2.45
N GLU A 237 11.39 18.97 2.94
CA GLU A 237 12.36 19.95 2.44
C GLU A 237 13.79 19.42 2.53
N ARG A 238 14.17 18.86 3.69
CA ARG A 238 15.50 18.31 3.91
C ARG A 238 15.81 17.10 3.01
N ILE A 239 14.82 16.25 2.73
CA ILE A 239 14.95 15.14 1.77
C ILE A 239 15.18 15.71 0.37
N ALA A 240 14.39 16.69 -0.06
CA ALA A 240 14.50 17.28 -1.38
C ALA A 240 15.89 17.90 -1.61
N GLU A 241 16.40 18.69 -0.67
CA GLU A 241 17.75 19.29 -0.75
C GLU A 241 18.85 18.23 -0.88
N ARG A 242 18.71 17.14 -0.13
CA ARG A 242 19.63 16.00 -0.13
C ARG A 242 19.64 15.28 -1.46
N ILE A 243 18.46 14.93 -1.99
CA ILE A 243 18.29 14.26 -3.28
C ILE A 243 18.85 15.14 -4.40
N ILE A 244 18.47 16.43 -4.47
CA ILE A 244 18.98 17.39 -5.47
C ILE A 244 20.51 17.51 -5.42
N SER A 245 21.11 17.32 -4.25
CA SER A 245 22.57 17.34 -4.07
C SER A 245 23.27 16.04 -4.48
N GLY A 246 22.55 15.08 -5.06
CA GLY A 246 23.04 13.76 -5.48
C GLY A 246 22.87 12.66 -4.43
N GLY A 247 21.87 12.77 -3.56
CA GLY A 247 21.51 11.79 -2.54
C GLY A 247 20.56 10.71 -3.05
N HIS A 248 20.60 9.53 -2.45
CA HIS A 248 19.66 8.43 -2.69
C HIS A 248 18.54 8.40 -1.64
N TYR A 249 17.41 7.78 -1.98
CA TYR A 249 16.30 7.54 -1.06
C TYR A 249 16.10 6.04 -0.88
N ILE A 250 16.37 5.57 0.34
CA ILE A 250 16.30 4.16 0.70
C ILE A 250 15.14 3.96 1.67
N VAL A 251 14.32 2.95 1.41
CA VAL A 251 13.21 2.55 2.28
C VAL A 251 13.43 1.09 2.68
N ARG A 252 13.34 0.81 3.97
CA ARG A 252 13.36 -0.56 4.52
C ARG A 252 12.16 -0.82 5.40
N SER A 253 11.69 -2.06 5.37
CA SER A 253 10.68 -2.57 6.29
C SER A 253 10.92 -4.05 6.50
N ARG A 254 10.98 -4.51 7.74
CA ARG A 254 11.31 -5.91 8.06
C ARG A 254 10.33 -6.93 7.45
N ASN A 255 9.04 -6.61 7.39
CA ASN A 255 8.07 -7.49 6.75
C ASN A 255 8.05 -7.37 5.22
N LEU A 256 8.85 -6.47 4.63
CA LEU A 256 8.91 -6.11 3.21
C LEU A 256 7.66 -5.41 2.66
N GLY A 257 6.62 -5.13 3.46
CA GLY A 257 5.39 -4.49 3.00
C GLY A 257 5.65 -3.11 2.40
N VAL A 258 6.04 -2.15 3.25
CA VAL A 258 6.28 -0.76 2.83
C VAL A 258 7.48 -0.65 1.88
N GLU A 259 8.50 -1.49 2.07
CA GLU A 259 9.67 -1.54 1.18
C GLU A 259 9.31 -1.96 -0.25
N SER A 260 8.48 -3.00 -0.40
CA SER A 260 7.97 -3.44 -1.70
C SER A 260 7.13 -2.33 -2.34
N GLU A 261 6.27 -1.67 -1.56
CA GLU A 261 5.45 -0.55 -2.06
C GLU A 261 6.30 0.63 -2.50
N ALA A 262 7.39 0.94 -1.80
CA ALA A 262 8.29 2.01 -2.23
C ALA A 262 8.99 1.72 -3.57
N SER A 263 9.06 0.45 -4.00
CA SER A 263 9.99 0.01 -5.04
C SER A 263 9.26 -0.45 -6.30
N THR A 264 9.51 0.21 -7.44
CA THR A 264 9.03 -0.20 -8.78
C THR A 264 7.51 -0.32 -8.98
N VAL A 265 6.73 0.13 -8.00
CA VAL A 265 5.27 0.18 -8.11
C VAL A 265 4.84 1.21 -9.16
N ALA A 266 3.73 0.93 -9.83
CA ALA A 266 3.14 1.86 -10.77
C ALA A 266 2.71 3.18 -10.09
N GLN A 267 2.99 4.31 -10.74
CA GLN A 267 2.95 5.66 -10.17
C GLN A 267 3.86 5.88 -8.96
N GLY A 268 4.76 4.93 -8.69
CA GLY A 268 5.83 5.04 -7.71
C GLY A 268 7.00 5.84 -8.24
N LEU A 269 7.70 6.48 -7.31
CA LEU A 269 8.87 7.29 -7.57
C LEU A 269 10.04 6.38 -8.02
N MET A 270 10.65 6.65 -9.18
CA MET A 270 11.71 5.78 -9.73
C MET A 270 12.96 5.71 -8.86
N LEU A 271 13.29 6.78 -8.13
CA LEU A 271 14.50 6.86 -7.30
C LEU A 271 14.41 6.06 -5.99
N ALA A 272 13.20 5.71 -5.55
CA ALA A 272 13.00 4.98 -4.30
C ALA A 272 13.58 3.57 -4.42
N ASN A 273 14.56 3.24 -3.58
CA ASN A 273 15.30 1.98 -3.59
C ASN A 273 16.01 1.63 -4.91
N ALA A 274 16.19 2.58 -5.82
CA ALA A 274 16.90 2.32 -7.08
C ALA A 274 18.40 2.11 -6.92
N PHE A 275 18.97 2.67 -5.84
CA PHE A 275 20.40 2.64 -5.57
C PHE A 275 20.69 2.09 -4.18
N PRO A 276 21.82 1.37 -4.01
CA PRO A 276 22.21 0.89 -2.69
C PRO A 276 22.61 2.06 -1.78
N PRO A 277 22.54 1.86 -0.45
CA PRO A 277 23.12 2.81 0.51
C PRO A 277 24.65 2.90 0.30
N ARG A 278 25.19 4.09 0.52
CA ARG A 278 26.62 4.39 0.34
C ARG A 278 27.29 4.68 1.67
N SER A 279 28.60 4.43 1.76
CA SER A 279 29.40 4.90 2.90
C SER A 279 29.51 6.43 2.90
N ILE A 280 29.95 7.01 4.03
CA ILE A 280 30.11 8.46 4.15
C ILE A 280 31.07 9.05 3.09
N ASP A 281 32.14 8.32 2.77
CA ASP A 281 33.18 8.73 1.81
C ASP A 281 32.68 8.68 0.35
N GLU A 282 31.62 7.91 0.09
CA GLU A 282 30.98 7.76 -1.22
C GLU A 282 29.76 8.67 -1.40
N GLY A 283 29.46 9.53 -0.41
CA GLY A 283 28.34 10.45 -0.43
C GLY A 283 27.11 10.00 0.36
N GLY A 284 27.25 8.99 1.23
CA GLY A 284 26.17 8.54 2.13
C GLY A 284 25.61 9.64 3.03
N ASN A 285 26.41 10.68 3.31
CA ASN A 285 25.95 11.88 4.01
C ASN A 285 24.91 12.71 3.24
N LYS A 286 24.62 12.38 1.98
CA LYS A 286 23.53 12.97 1.19
C LYS A 286 22.31 12.07 1.13
N ASP A 287 22.43 10.79 1.48
CA ASP A 287 21.32 9.86 1.37
C ASP A 287 20.31 10.07 2.50
N THR A 288 19.07 9.67 2.23
CA THR A 288 17.97 9.56 3.18
C THR A 288 17.63 8.08 3.34
N PHE A 289 17.50 7.64 4.59
CA PHE A 289 17.19 6.26 4.92
C PHE A 289 15.93 6.20 5.79
N LEU A 290 14.85 5.67 5.24
CA LEU A 290 13.56 5.53 5.91
C LEU A 290 13.38 4.08 6.38
N ILE A 291 13.01 3.91 7.64
CA ILE A 291 12.70 2.61 8.26
C ILE A 291 11.23 2.63 8.67
N ALA A 292 10.43 1.77 8.03
CA ALA A 292 9.02 1.57 8.36
C ALA A 292 8.87 0.32 9.25
N ALA A 293 8.83 0.53 10.55
CA ALA A 293 8.68 -0.50 11.55
C ALA A 293 7.21 -0.91 11.69
N VAL A 294 6.92 -2.21 11.60
CA VAL A 294 5.57 -2.77 11.80
C VAL A 294 5.37 -3.38 13.19
N SER A 295 6.46 -3.45 13.98
CA SER A 295 6.52 -3.97 15.34
C SER A 295 7.27 -2.98 16.23
N SER A 296 7.07 -3.04 17.54
CA SER A 296 7.58 -2.01 18.48
C SER A 296 9.05 -2.16 18.87
N ASN A 297 9.71 -3.27 18.54
CA ASN A 297 11.01 -3.61 19.11
C ASN A 297 11.81 -4.60 18.25
N ASP A 298 11.68 -4.54 16.93
CA ASP A 298 12.41 -5.46 16.08
C ASP A 298 13.91 -5.10 16.02
N PRO A 299 14.83 -6.04 16.34
CA PRO A 299 16.27 -5.77 16.31
C PRO A 299 16.80 -5.36 14.93
N GLN A 300 16.17 -5.81 13.84
CA GLN A 300 16.60 -5.48 12.49
C GLN A 300 16.42 -4.00 12.18
N ASP A 301 15.34 -3.39 12.68
CA ASP A 301 15.09 -1.96 12.53
C ASP A 301 16.20 -1.13 13.21
N ILE A 302 16.68 -1.61 14.37
CA ILE A 302 17.78 -1.00 15.11
C ILE A 302 19.10 -1.13 14.35
N THR A 303 19.40 -2.33 13.83
CA THR A 303 20.60 -2.56 13.02
C THR A 303 20.64 -1.63 11.80
N TRP A 304 19.53 -1.50 11.07
CA TRP A 304 19.47 -0.58 9.93
C TRP A 304 19.66 0.88 10.33
N ALA A 305 19.10 1.32 11.44
CA ALA A 305 19.28 2.69 11.91
C ALA A 305 20.75 2.98 12.27
N GLU A 306 21.42 2.03 12.93
CA GLU A 306 22.84 2.15 13.29
C GLU A 306 23.75 2.13 12.07
N GLU A 307 23.51 1.23 11.11
CA GLU A 307 24.23 1.17 9.83
C GLU A 307 24.04 2.46 9.01
N ALA A 308 22.80 2.93 8.88
CA ALA A 308 22.50 4.15 8.16
C ALA A 308 23.14 5.38 8.82
N SER A 309 23.16 5.43 10.15
CA SER A 309 23.86 6.47 10.89
C SER A 309 25.37 6.41 10.66
N ALA A 310 25.98 5.22 10.63
CA ALA A 310 27.41 5.06 10.35
C ALA A 310 27.78 5.54 8.93
N ASN A 311 26.86 5.39 7.97
CA ASN A 311 26.97 5.91 6.62
C ASN A 311 26.74 7.43 6.49
N GLY A 312 26.36 8.09 7.59
CA GLY A 312 26.01 9.52 7.62
C GLY A 312 24.64 9.85 7.04
N ASN A 313 23.79 8.85 6.78
CA ASN A 313 22.48 9.05 6.18
C ASN A 313 21.57 9.89 7.09
N TYR A 314 20.59 10.57 6.48
CA TYR A 314 19.48 11.15 7.24
C TYR A 314 18.44 10.06 7.53
N VAL A 315 18.51 9.53 8.74
CA VAL A 315 17.65 8.43 9.21
C VAL A 315 16.27 8.94 9.64
N ILE A 316 15.22 8.36 9.08
CA ILE A 316 13.80 8.64 9.38
C ILE A 316 13.15 7.32 9.82
N GLY A 317 12.42 7.35 10.93
CA GLY A 317 11.59 6.23 11.38
C GLY A 317 10.11 6.49 11.16
N ILE A 318 9.36 5.46 10.80
CA ILE A 318 7.90 5.41 10.91
C ILE A 318 7.53 4.15 11.70
N GLY A 319 6.63 4.25 12.67
CA GLY A 319 6.07 3.06 13.30
C GLY A 319 5.35 3.29 14.63
N PRO A 320 5.15 2.22 15.43
CA PRO A 320 4.39 2.25 16.67
C PRO A 320 4.94 3.22 17.72
N THR A 321 4.04 3.84 18.48
CA THR A 321 4.38 4.82 19.54
C THR A 321 5.40 4.28 20.56
N GLU A 322 5.35 2.98 20.83
CA GLU A 322 6.17 2.28 21.81
C GLU A 322 7.59 2.00 21.34
N ASN A 323 7.92 2.21 20.05
CA ASN A 323 9.24 1.93 19.49
C ASN A 323 10.28 3.01 19.84
N ARG A 324 10.57 3.13 21.13
CA ARG A 324 11.51 4.11 21.69
C ARG A 324 12.93 3.88 21.19
N GLU A 325 13.36 2.62 21.06
CA GLU A 325 14.73 2.30 20.67
C GLU A 325 15.05 2.74 19.24
N LEU A 326 14.11 2.55 18.29
CA LEU A 326 14.26 3.06 16.93
C LEU A 326 14.16 4.59 16.93
N ARG A 327 13.19 5.15 17.65
CA ARG A 327 12.98 6.60 17.75
C ARG A 327 14.23 7.33 18.21
N ASP A 328 14.94 6.81 19.22
CA ASP A 328 16.16 7.42 19.77
C ASP A 328 17.35 7.38 18.78
N ARG A 329 17.28 6.55 17.74
CA ARG A 329 18.31 6.41 16.70
C ARG A 329 17.97 7.12 15.39
N CYS A 330 16.75 7.62 15.26
CA CYS A 330 16.30 8.37 14.09
C CYS A 330 16.55 9.87 14.28
N HIS A 331 16.77 10.58 13.19
CA HIS A 331 16.78 12.05 13.23
C HIS A 331 15.35 12.61 13.36
N VAL A 332 14.39 11.92 12.74
CA VAL A 332 12.95 12.21 12.84
C VAL A 332 12.21 10.89 12.94
N TYR A 333 11.17 10.85 13.77
CA TYR A 333 10.32 9.69 13.95
C TYR A 333 8.85 10.09 13.80
N PHE A 334 8.15 9.49 12.85
CA PHE A 334 6.72 9.63 12.67
C PHE A 334 6.02 8.46 13.36
N ASP A 335 5.13 8.78 14.29
CA ASP A 335 4.40 7.78 15.06
C ASP A 335 3.07 7.50 14.35
N ASP A 336 2.90 6.25 13.93
CA ASP A 336 1.72 5.77 13.18
C ASP A 336 0.46 5.64 14.06
N ARG A 337 0.60 5.93 15.36
CA ARG A 337 -0.45 5.84 16.40
C ARG A 337 -0.96 4.41 16.61
N CYS A 338 -0.19 3.41 16.20
CA CYS A 338 -0.44 2.03 16.58
C CYS A 338 0.21 1.75 17.94
N HIS A 339 -0.61 1.25 18.85
CA HIS A 339 -0.17 0.82 20.18
C HIS A 339 -0.22 -0.70 20.33
N GLU A 340 -0.92 -1.36 19.41
CA GLU A 340 -1.30 -2.75 19.52
C GLU A 340 -0.51 -3.62 18.54
N PRO A 341 0.40 -4.48 19.03
CA PRO A 341 1.26 -5.30 18.17
C PRO A 341 0.47 -6.23 17.22
N GLY A 342 -0.60 -6.84 17.72
CA GLY A 342 -1.47 -7.74 16.95
C GLY A 342 -2.53 -7.06 16.09
N GLY A 343 -2.69 -5.73 16.16
CA GLY A 343 -3.71 -5.00 15.40
C GLY A 343 -4.82 -4.38 16.23
N VAL A 344 -5.87 -3.91 15.59
CA VAL A 344 -6.78 -2.91 16.19
C VAL A 344 -8.15 -3.45 16.58
N ILE A 345 -8.49 -4.67 16.18
CA ILE A 345 -9.81 -5.27 16.41
C ILE A 345 -9.77 -6.27 17.56
N SER A 346 -10.62 -6.04 18.56
CA SER A 346 -10.81 -6.97 19.66
C SER A 346 -11.81 -8.06 19.28
N ILE A 347 -11.41 -9.32 19.46
CA ILE A 347 -12.26 -10.49 19.21
C ILE A 347 -12.60 -11.16 20.54
N PRO A 348 -13.88 -11.44 20.83
CA PRO A 348 -14.25 -12.15 22.05
C PRO A 348 -13.51 -13.49 22.20
N GLY A 349 -12.88 -13.71 23.35
CA GLY A 349 -12.10 -14.91 23.63
C GLY A 349 -10.64 -14.87 23.16
N CYS A 350 -10.22 -13.83 22.43
CA CYS A 350 -8.82 -13.60 22.09
C CYS A 350 -8.18 -12.60 23.08
N THR A 351 -7.00 -12.95 23.60
CA THR A 351 -6.21 -12.04 24.47
C THR A 351 -5.68 -10.86 23.65
N ASP A 352 -5.10 -11.16 22.49
CA ASP A 352 -4.54 -10.16 21.59
C ASP A 352 -5.59 -9.68 20.59
N LYS A 353 -5.45 -8.41 20.18
CA LYS A 353 -6.21 -7.87 19.04
C LYS A 353 -5.66 -8.43 17.73
N VAL A 354 -6.48 -8.38 16.69
CA VAL A 354 -6.17 -8.82 15.32
C VAL A 354 -6.34 -7.68 14.32
N CYS A 355 -6.01 -7.95 13.05
CA CYS A 355 -6.10 -7.00 11.92
C CYS A 355 -5.13 -5.83 12.12
N PRO A 356 -3.84 -5.99 11.72
CA PRO A 356 -2.85 -4.94 11.88
C PRO A 356 -3.23 -3.69 11.08
N ALA A 357 -2.92 -2.52 11.65
CA ALA A 357 -3.09 -1.23 10.99
C ALA A 357 -1.75 -0.60 10.54
N THR A 358 -0.63 -1.08 11.09
CA THR A 358 0.71 -0.52 10.87
C THR A 358 1.11 -0.50 9.39
N GLY A 359 0.77 -1.54 8.62
CA GLY A 359 1.08 -1.60 7.18
C GLY A 359 0.47 -0.45 6.38
N ILE A 360 -0.84 -0.24 6.52
CA ILE A 360 -1.57 0.83 5.81
C ILE A 360 -1.13 2.22 6.31
N LEU A 361 -1.01 2.39 7.63
CA LEU A 361 -0.64 3.68 8.22
C LEU A 361 0.78 4.08 7.83
N ASN A 362 1.74 3.16 7.93
CA ASN A 362 3.12 3.42 7.51
C ASN A 362 3.20 3.75 6.02
N ASN A 363 2.46 3.04 5.17
CA ASN A 363 2.44 3.30 3.74
C ASN A 363 1.87 4.70 3.42
N ILE A 364 0.79 5.10 4.09
CA ILE A 364 0.20 6.44 3.93
C ILE A 364 1.17 7.52 4.40
N ILE A 365 1.82 7.36 5.56
CA ILE A 365 2.80 8.33 6.07
C ILE A 365 3.99 8.45 5.12
N MET A 366 4.52 7.32 4.65
CA MET A 366 5.63 7.30 3.68
C MET A 366 5.26 8.05 2.40
N TYR A 367 4.05 7.85 1.87
CA TYR A 367 3.64 8.54 0.64
C TYR A 367 3.20 9.98 0.85
N MET A 368 2.67 10.37 2.01
CA MET A 368 2.50 11.78 2.36
C MET A 368 3.87 12.49 2.34
N LEU A 369 4.89 11.87 2.94
CA LEU A 369 6.27 12.39 2.93
C LEU A 369 6.86 12.40 1.51
N THR A 370 6.63 11.33 0.74
CA THR A 370 7.12 11.20 -0.65
C THR A 370 6.53 12.26 -1.56
N ALA A 371 5.21 12.41 -1.52
CA ALA A 371 4.50 13.43 -2.25
C ALA A 371 5.03 14.83 -1.86
N GLN A 372 5.18 15.10 -0.56
CA GLN A 372 5.67 16.41 -0.11
C GLN A 372 7.10 16.71 -0.53
N PHE A 373 8.05 15.76 -0.45
CA PHE A 373 9.41 16.08 -0.89
C PHE A 373 9.50 16.22 -2.41
N VAL A 374 8.64 15.53 -3.17
CA VAL A 374 8.52 15.72 -4.63
C VAL A 374 8.02 17.14 -4.95
N ASP A 375 7.06 17.67 -4.18
CA ASP A 375 6.60 19.05 -4.28
C ASP A 375 7.76 20.02 -4.08
N GLU A 376 8.54 19.81 -3.01
CA GLU A 376 9.73 20.60 -2.71
C GLU A 376 10.80 20.51 -3.81
N MET A 377 10.98 19.34 -4.43
CA MET A 377 11.88 19.18 -5.58
C MET A 377 11.36 19.93 -6.82
N CYS A 378 10.08 19.82 -7.16
CA CYS A 378 9.46 20.53 -8.27
C CYS A 378 9.55 22.06 -8.12
N ARG A 379 9.29 22.59 -6.91
CA ARG A 379 9.45 24.03 -6.60
C ARG A 379 10.88 24.52 -6.79
N ARG A 380 11.86 23.64 -6.60
CA ARG A 380 13.30 23.89 -6.83
C ARG A 380 13.75 23.59 -8.26
N GLY A 381 12.82 23.29 -9.18
CA GLY A 381 13.10 23.04 -10.59
C GLY A 381 13.70 21.66 -10.87
N ALA A 382 13.61 20.72 -9.92
CA ALA A 382 14.12 19.36 -10.05
C ALA A 382 12.96 18.35 -10.13
N VAL A 383 12.40 18.14 -11.33
CA VAL A 383 11.26 17.22 -11.51
C VAL A 383 11.76 15.76 -11.51
N PRO A 384 11.36 14.90 -10.56
CA PRO A 384 11.80 13.51 -10.51
C PRO A 384 11.00 12.62 -11.48
N TYR A 385 11.49 11.39 -11.71
CA TYR A 385 10.85 10.42 -12.60
C TYR A 385 9.96 9.44 -11.84
N PHE A 386 8.86 9.02 -12.48
CA PHE A 386 7.89 8.07 -11.94
C PHE A 386 7.63 6.93 -12.91
N TRP A 387 7.36 5.74 -12.37
CA TRP A 387 6.94 4.60 -13.16
C TRP A 387 5.51 4.79 -13.67
N MET A 388 5.27 4.66 -14.97
CA MET A 388 3.91 4.47 -15.47
C MET A 388 3.54 2.99 -15.32
N GLY A 389 2.33 2.69 -14.83
CA GLY A 389 1.92 1.30 -14.71
C GLY A 389 1.90 0.55 -16.05
N GLY A 390 2.61 -0.59 -16.12
CA GLY A 390 2.70 -1.41 -17.33
C GLY A 390 1.35 -1.98 -17.79
N TYR A 391 0.36 -2.03 -16.89
CA TYR A 391 -1.03 -2.35 -17.20
C TYR A 391 -1.71 -1.29 -18.09
N ARG A 392 -1.21 -0.05 -18.10
CA ARG A 392 -1.73 1.01 -18.96
C ARG A 392 -1.25 0.78 -20.39
N CYS A 393 -2.11 1.05 -21.36
CA CYS A 393 -1.68 1.06 -22.75
C CYS A 393 -0.58 2.12 -22.95
N GLY A 394 0.60 1.68 -23.42
CA GLY A 394 1.80 2.50 -23.56
C GLY A 394 2.62 2.72 -22.28
N GLY A 395 2.23 2.13 -21.14
CA GLY A 395 2.96 2.26 -19.88
C GLY A 395 4.36 1.64 -19.91
N GLY A 396 4.49 0.48 -20.56
CA GLY A 396 5.78 -0.17 -20.81
C GLY A 396 6.71 0.71 -21.65
N ASP A 397 6.21 1.19 -22.81
CA ASP A 397 6.96 2.06 -23.73
C ASP A 397 7.42 3.35 -23.03
N TYR A 398 6.55 3.97 -22.22
CA TYR A 398 6.92 5.14 -21.42
C TYR A 398 8.10 4.83 -20.49
N ASN A 399 8.05 3.71 -19.77
CA ASN A 399 9.10 3.33 -18.83
C ASN A 399 10.43 3.04 -19.53
N GLU A 400 10.39 2.38 -20.69
CA GLU A 400 11.57 2.12 -21.51
C GLU A 400 12.24 3.41 -21.98
N ILE A 401 11.45 4.44 -22.31
CA ILE A 401 11.95 5.76 -22.72
C ILE A 401 12.50 6.55 -21.53
N MET A 402 11.80 6.59 -20.40
CA MET A 402 12.15 7.46 -19.27
C MET A 402 13.28 6.90 -18.40
N ARG A 403 13.39 5.57 -18.29
CA ARG A 403 14.38 4.93 -17.41
C ARG A 403 15.83 5.32 -17.73
N PRO A 404 16.29 5.40 -19.00
CA PRO A 404 17.63 5.90 -19.30
C PRO A 404 17.90 7.31 -18.79
N PHE A 405 16.94 8.25 -18.92
CA PHE A 405 17.08 9.61 -18.43
C PHE A 405 17.14 9.68 -16.90
N PHE A 406 16.36 8.83 -16.22
CA PHE A 406 16.47 8.64 -14.79
C PHE A 406 17.87 8.14 -14.38
N LEU A 407 18.37 7.08 -15.02
CA LEU A 407 19.68 6.51 -14.71
C LEU A 407 20.84 7.47 -15.01
N GLU A 408 20.73 8.29 -16.06
CA GLU A 408 21.72 9.32 -16.38
C GLU A 408 21.76 10.43 -15.32
N ARG A 409 20.60 10.82 -14.77
CA ARG A 409 20.51 11.78 -13.66
C ARG A 409 21.05 11.22 -12.35
N GLY A 410 20.78 9.94 -12.08
CA GLY A 410 21.27 9.19 -10.93
C GLY A 410 20.52 9.45 -9.61
N TYR A 411 19.57 10.39 -9.60
CA TYR A 411 18.59 10.61 -8.53
C TYR A 411 17.26 11.07 -9.11
#